data_AF-A0A2J6JAR4-F1
#
_entry.id   AF-A0A2J6JAR4-F1
#
_cell.length_a   1.000
_cell.length_b   1.000
_cell.length_c   1.000
_cell.angle_alpha   90.00
_cell.angle_beta   90.00
_cell.angle_gamma   90.00
#
_symmetry.space_group_name_H-M   'P 1'
#
loop_
_entity.id
_entity.type
_entity.pdbx_description
1 polymer ?
#
loop_
_entity_poly.entity_id
_entity_poly.type
_entity_poly.pdbx_seq_one_letter_code
_entity_poly.pdbx_strand_id
1 'polypeptide(L)'
;LGHSVTTGVVSAPRRRLALDAGEVGVFIQTDALINPGNSGGPLLDINGELIGINTAIARQAQGIGFSTPASVAQRIVRELMTHGRIRPAYVGLLPANVAQVMTRSRGSGGVLVTEVEKDSPAELAGIALADVILAMDGIAVESPHEYLQLMRSYPPGSRLKVQLLRGAEEFETTLKIARIPEGYLNDYCRRMFGFTVRSDGGSLLIDEIVPRSGAAEVGLFKGDRVLEVAGIKVATLKTFEAALAPLLGEIPVTFLVARGNHGYYIELPQ
;
A
#
# COMPACT_ATOMS: atom_id res chain seq x y z
N LEU A 1 -0.78 -28.37 -29.12
CA LEU A 1 -0.26 -27.39 -28.14
C LEU A 1 0.30 -26.21 -28.93
N GLY A 2 -0.49 -25.16 -29.13
CA GLY A 2 -0.09 -24.00 -29.91
C GLY A 2 0.28 -22.85 -28.98
N HIS A 3 1.57 -22.64 -28.72
CA HIS A 3 2.06 -21.41 -28.13
C HIS A 3 2.23 -20.39 -29.25
N SER A 4 1.68 -19.19 -29.07
CA SER A 4 1.87 -18.08 -30.02
C SER A 4 2.92 -17.13 -29.49
N VAL A 5 3.74 -16.59 -30.40
CA VAL A 5 4.72 -15.54 -30.09
C VAL A 5 4.36 -14.33 -30.92
N THR A 6 4.29 -13.17 -30.27
CA THR A 6 4.10 -11.87 -30.90
C THR A 6 5.32 -11.01 -30.58
N THR A 7 5.66 -10.11 -31.48
CA THR A 7 6.78 -9.17 -31.32
C THR A 7 6.25 -7.75 -31.39
N GLY A 8 7.01 -6.83 -30.83
CA GLY A 8 6.68 -5.41 -30.78
C GLY A 8 7.82 -4.64 -30.13
N VAL A 9 7.58 -3.37 -29.87
CA VAL A 9 8.49 -2.47 -29.17
C VAL A 9 7.91 -2.06 -27.82
N VAL A 10 8.77 -1.65 -26.90
CA VAL A 10 8.33 -1.02 -25.65
C VAL A 10 7.95 0.42 -25.98
N SER A 11 6.66 0.73 -25.91
CA SER A 11 6.14 2.09 -26.13
C SER A 11 6.38 2.99 -24.92
N ALA A 12 6.29 2.44 -23.70
CA ALA A 12 6.61 3.15 -22.47
C ALA A 12 7.05 2.16 -21.38
N PRO A 13 8.22 2.34 -20.72
CA PRO A 13 8.71 1.41 -19.70
C PRO A 13 7.99 1.54 -18.35
N ARG A 14 7.34 2.69 -18.08
CA ARG A 14 6.62 3.00 -16.83
C ARG A 14 5.33 3.75 -17.14
N ARG A 15 4.31 3.04 -17.59
CA ARG A 15 2.97 3.58 -17.82
C ARG A 15 2.14 3.48 -16.55
N ARG A 16 1.78 4.63 -15.96
CA ARG A 16 0.72 4.73 -14.95
C ARG A 16 -0.62 4.45 -15.62
N LEU A 17 -1.37 3.50 -15.08
CA LEU A 17 -2.75 3.21 -15.48
C LEU A 17 -3.63 3.15 -14.25
N ALA A 18 -4.78 3.82 -14.34
CA ALA A 18 -5.91 3.53 -13.48
C ALA A 18 -6.51 2.19 -13.94
N LEU A 19 -6.70 1.29 -12.99
CA LEU A 19 -7.37 0.00 -13.13
C LEU A 19 -8.82 0.15 -12.63
N ASP A 20 -9.58 -0.93 -12.78
CA ASP A 20 -10.92 -1.02 -12.18
C ASP A 20 -10.84 -0.81 -10.66
N ALA A 21 -11.92 -0.28 -10.06
CA ALA A 21 -12.02 0.05 -8.63
C ALA A 21 -11.06 1.14 -8.10
N GLY A 22 -10.43 1.93 -8.99
CA GLY A 22 -9.61 3.08 -8.59
C GLY A 22 -8.18 2.71 -8.18
N GLU A 23 -7.77 1.45 -8.37
CA GLU A 23 -6.39 1.02 -8.21
C GLU A 23 -5.50 1.65 -9.28
N VAL A 24 -4.25 1.95 -8.94
CA VAL A 24 -3.28 2.48 -9.89
C VAL A 24 -2.07 1.58 -9.92
N GLY A 25 -1.73 1.11 -11.13
CA GLY A 25 -0.56 0.26 -11.37
C GLY A 25 0.41 0.90 -12.34
N VAL A 26 1.67 0.43 -12.29
CA VAL A 26 2.74 0.82 -13.20
C VAL A 26 3.10 -0.37 -14.07
N PHE A 27 2.95 -0.20 -15.38
CA PHE A 27 3.12 -1.26 -16.36
C PHE A 27 4.16 -0.91 -17.41
N ILE A 28 4.75 -1.93 -18.02
CA ILE A 28 5.43 -1.80 -19.31
C ILE A 28 4.34 -1.78 -20.38
N GLN A 29 4.29 -0.72 -21.17
CA GLN A 29 3.43 -0.62 -22.34
C GLN A 29 4.20 -1.10 -23.57
N THR A 30 3.57 -1.94 -24.38
CA THR A 30 4.11 -2.43 -25.65
C THR A 30 3.03 -2.45 -26.72
N ASP A 31 3.41 -2.41 -27.99
CA ASP A 31 2.51 -2.66 -29.11
C ASP A 31 2.47 -4.15 -29.54
N ALA A 32 3.24 -5.02 -28.87
CA ALA A 32 3.12 -6.46 -29.03
C ALA A 32 1.69 -6.91 -28.70
N LEU A 33 1.11 -7.73 -29.57
CA LEU A 33 -0.27 -8.17 -29.42
C LEU A 33 -0.42 -9.08 -28.19
N ILE A 34 -1.14 -8.58 -27.18
CA ILE A 34 -1.53 -9.30 -25.97
C ILE A 34 -3.05 -9.46 -25.98
N ASN A 35 -3.50 -10.71 -26.07
CA ASN A 35 -4.92 -11.09 -26.03
C ASN A 35 -5.20 -12.00 -24.83
N PRO A 36 -6.47 -12.17 -24.43
CA PRO A 36 -6.87 -13.22 -23.48
C PRO A 36 -6.27 -14.58 -23.90
N GLY A 37 -5.65 -15.28 -22.94
CA GLY A 37 -4.88 -16.50 -23.19
C GLY A 37 -3.36 -16.32 -23.15
N ASN A 38 -2.86 -15.10 -23.41
CA ASN A 38 -1.43 -14.77 -23.23
C ASN A 38 -1.13 -14.12 -21.86
N SER A 39 -2.17 -13.80 -21.08
CA SER A 39 -2.05 -13.25 -19.73
C SER A 39 -1.31 -14.23 -18.81
N GLY A 40 -0.35 -13.74 -18.02
CA GLY A 40 0.55 -14.55 -17.20
C GLY A 40 1.77 -15.09 -17.95
N GLY A 41 1.80 -14.98 -19.29
CA GLY A 41 2.97 -15.31 -20.10
C GLY A 41 4.08 -14.26 -20.01
N PRO A 42 5.31 -14.60 -20.45
CA PRO A 42 6.45 -13.70 -20.36
C PRO A 42 6.42 -12.62 -21.45
N LEU A 43 6.92 -11.43 -21.10
CA LEU A 43 7.43 -10.44 -22.03
C LEU A 43 8.96 -10.51 -21.98
N LEU A 44 9.59 -10.84 -23.10
CA LEU A 44 11.04 -11.02 -23.22
C LEU A 44 11.64 -9.90 -24.07
N ASP A 45 12.88 -9.51 -23.77
CA ASP A 45 13.68 -8.65 -24.66
C ASP A 45 14.30 -9.46 -25.83
N ILE A 46 15.08 -8.79 -26.68
CA ILE A 46 15.74 -9.43 -27.84
C ILE A 46 16.81 -10.47 -27.45
N ASN A 47 17.27 -10.46 -26.19
CA ASN A 47 18.23 -11.42 -25.66
C ASN A 47 17.53 -12.61 -24.98
N GLY A 48 16.20 -12.61 -24.91
CA GLY A 48 15.40 -13.62 -24.21
C GLY A 48 15.31 -13.38 -22.70
N GLU A 49 15.69 -12.20 -22.22
CA GLU A 49 15.60 -11.85 -20.80
C GLU A 49 14.16 -11.45 -20.44
N LEU A 50 13.68 -11.95 -19.30
CA LEU A 50 12.33 -11.64 -18.81
C LEU A 50 12.25 -10.21 -18.28
N ILE A 51 11.56 -9.34 -19.01
CA ILE A 51 11.36 -7.93 -18.63
C ILE A 51 9.97 -7.66 -18.04
N GLY A 52 8.97 -8.52 -18.31
CA GLY A 52 7.63 -8.37 -17.75
C GLY A 52 6.78 -9.63 -17.81
N ILE A 53 5.60 -9.57 -17.17
CA ILE A 53 4.55 -10.59 -17.21
C ILE A 53 3.31 -9.96 -17.82
N ASN A 54 2.84 -10.52 -18.94
CA ASN A 54 1.71 -9.98 -19.69
C ASN A 54 0.47 -9.94 -18.80
N THR A 55 -0.17 -8.78 -18.72
CA THR A 55 -1.35 -8.55 -17.88
C THR A 55 -2.46 -7.98 -18.75
N ALA A 56 -3.57 -8.73 -18.87
CA ALA A 56 -4.69 -8.32 -19.72
C ALA A 56 -5.52 -7.22 -19.05
N ILE A 57 -5.10 -5.96 -19.18
CA ILE A 57 -5.70 -4.82 -18.48
C ILE A 57 -6.65 -4.01 -19.37
N ALA A 58 -6.37 -3.88 -20.67
CA ALA A 58 -7.18 -3.07 -21.58
C ALA A 58 -7.90 -3.94 -22.61
N ARG A 59 -9.24 -4.03 -22.49
CA ARG A 59 -10.08 -4.77 -23.46
C ARG A 59 -10.41 -3.97 -24.73
N GLN A 60 -9.97 -2.71 -24.84
CA GLN A 60 -10.58 -1.74 -25.75
C GLN A 60 -9.63 -1.11 -26.79
N ALA A 61 -8.31 -1.34 -26.73
CA ALA A 61 -7.36 -0.79 -27.70
C ALA A 61 -6.58 -1.89 -28.44
N GLN A 62 -6.76 -1.98 -29.76
CA GLN A 62 -5.92 -2.83 -30.61
C GLN A 62 -4.49 -2.28 -30.62
N GLY A 63 -3.49 -3.15 -30.46
CA GLY A 63 -2.07 -2.76 -30.50
C GLY A 63 -1.57 -2.04 -29.25
N ILE A 64 -2.26 -2.14 -28.12
CA ILE A 64 -1.76 -1.67 -26.82
C ILE A 64 -1.80 -2.82 -25.82
N GLY A 65 -0.63 -3.33 -25.48
CA GLY A 65 -0.40 -4.36 -24.47
C GLY A 65 0.21 -3.77 -23.20
N PHE A 66 -0.11 -4.38 -22.06
CA PHE A 66 0.47 -4.04 -20.76
C PHE A 66 1.07 -5.26 -20.09
N SER A 67 2.23 -5.07 -19.46
CA SER A 67 2.91 -6.12 -18.72
C SER A 67 3.36 -5.60 -17.36
N THR A 68 3.12 -6.39 -16.31
CA THR A 68 3.65 -6.14 -14.97
C THR A 68 5.17 -6.30 -15.03
N PRO A 69 5.98 -5.32 -14.56
CA PRO A 69 7.44 -5.44 -14.61
C PRO A 69 7.96 -6.71 -13.93
N ALA A 70 8.97 -7.36 -14.53
CA ALA A 70 9.52 -8.62 -14.00
C ALA A 70 10.06 -8.46 -12.57
N SER A 71 10.61 -7.28 -12.22
CA SER A 71 11.07 -6.97 -10.87
C SER A 71 9.95 -7.05 -9.82
N VAL A 72 8.72 -6.64 -10.17
CA VAL A 72 7.54 -6.73 -9.30
C VAL A 72 7.12 -8.18 -9.13
N ALA A 73 7.03 -8.95 -10.22
CA ALA A 73 6.67 -10.37 -10.17
C ALA A 73 7.69 -11.19 -9.36
N GLN A 74 8.99 -10.97 -9.62
CA GLN A 74 10.06 -11.61 -8.88
C GLN A 74 10.01 -11.30 -7.37
N ARG A 75 9.65 -10.07 -6.98
CA ARG A 75 9.45 -9.71 -5.58
C ARG A 75 8.33 -10.52 -4.96
N ILE A 76 7.17 -10.58 -5.60
CA ILE A 76 6.01 -11.32 -5.10
C ILE A 76 6.38 -12.80 -4.91
N VAL A 77 7.01 -13.42 -5.92
CA VAL A 77 7.45 -14.82 -5.84
C VAL A 77 8.45 -15.02 -4.69
N ARG A 78 9.47 -14.16 -4.55
CA ARG A 78 10.44 -14.27 -3.44
C ARG A 78 9.78 -14.14 -2.07
N GLU A 79 8.86 -13.21 -1.89
CA GLU A 79 8.14 -13.02 -0.62
C GLU A 79 7.25 -14.23 -0.30
N LEU A 80 6.51 -14.74 -1.28
CA LEU A 80 5.66 -15.92 -1.11
C LEU A 80 6.47 -17.18 -0.82
N MET A 81 7.59 -17.40 -1.53
CA MET A 81 8.46 -18.56 -1.28
C MET A 81 9.18 -18.50 0.07
N THR A 82 9.63 -17.31 0.49
CA THR A 82 10.46 -17.16 1.69
C THR A 82 9.62 -16.98 2.96
N HIS A 83 8.47 -16.33 2.85
CA HIS A 83 7.67 -15.90 4.00
C HIS A 83 6.22 -16.38 3.96
N GLY A 84 5.78 -16.99 2.85
CA GLY A 84 4.38 -17.41 2.66
C GLY A 84 3.40 -16.27 2.46
N ARG A 85 3.87 -15.01 2.41
CA ARG A 85 3.05 -13.80 2.31
C ARG A 85 3.86 -12.61 1.80
N ILE A 86 3.20 -11.63 1.20
CA ILE A 86 3.80 -10.34 0.85
C ILE A 86 3.86 -9.48 2.10
N ARG A 87 5.05 -9.07 2.53
CA ARG A 87 5.19 -8.15 3.68
C ARG A 87 4.97 -6.70 3.24
N PRO A 88 4.15 -5.91 3.96
CA PRO A 88 3.93 -4.51 3.62
C PRO A 88 5.18 -3.64 3.79
N ALA A 89 5.22 -2.55 3.03
CA ALA A 89 6.24 -1.51 3.14
C ALA A 89 5.96 -0.61 4.35
N TYR A 90 7.01 -0.16 5.03
CA TYR A 90 6.92 0.83 6.09
C TYR A 90 7.96 1.93 5.91
N VAL A 91 7.51 3.18 6.06
CA VAL A 91 8.35 4.38 5.99
C VAL A 91 8.07 5.41 7.10
N GLY A 92 7.05 5.18 7.93
CA GLY A 92 6.66 6.09 9.03
C GLY A 92 6.04 7.40 8.56
N LEU A 93 5.20 7.33 7.52
CA LEU A 93 4.40 8.46 7.03
C LEU A 93 2.92 8.10 7.07
N LEU A 94 2.09 9.04 7.55
CA LEU A 94 0.64 9.01 7.37
C LEU A 94 0.25 9.98 6.25
N PRO A 95 -0.14 9.48 5.07
CA PRO A 95 -0.51 10.31 3.94
C PRO A 95 -1.90 10.90 4.16
N ALA A 96 -2.09 12.19 3.90
CA ALA A 96 -3.41 12.80 3.83
C ALA A 96 -3.60 13.54 2.51
N ASN A 97 -4.87 13.77 2.17
CA ASN A 97 -5.21 14.58 1.01
C ASN A 97 -4.68 16.00 1.21
N VAL A 98 -4.01 16.54 0.20
CA VAL A 98 -3.75 17.99 0.15
C VAL A 98 -5.04 18.67 -0.29
N ALA A 99 -5.48 19.71 0.41
CA ALA A 99 -6.55 20.57 -0.11
C ALA A 99 -6.09 21.17 -1.44
N GLN A 100 -6.87 20.99 -2.52
CA GLN A 100 -6.50 21.44 -3.88
C GLN A 100 -6.02 22.90 -3.94
N VAL A 101 -6.50 23.77 -3.04
CA VAL A 101 -6.11 25.18 -2.97
C VAL A 101 -4.60 25.36 -2.70
N MET A 102 -3.95 24.44 -1.98
CA MET A 102 -2.51 24.48 -1.69
C MET A 102 -1.64 24.13 -2.91
N THR A 103 -2.17 23.36 -3.86
CA THR A 103 -1.43 22.90 -5.07
C THR A 103 -1.85 23.60 -6.36
N ARG A 104 -2.99 24.32 -6.33
CA ARG A 104 -3.60 24.99 -7.50
C ARG A 104 -2.69 25.97 -8.25
N SER A 105 -1.71 26.58 -7.60
CA SER A 105 -0.79 27.51 -8.28
C SER A 105 0.25 26.83 -9.17
N ARG A 106 0.40 25.50 -9.11
CA ARG A 106 1.50 24.78 -9.80
C ARG A 106 1.10 23.52 -10.60
N GLY A 107 -0.19 23.19 -10.69
CA GLY A 107 -0.71 22.30 -11.73
C GLY A 107 -0.57 20.78 -11.54
N SER A 108 0.12 20.30 -10.52
CA SER A 108 0.17 18.87 -10.15
C SER A 108 -0.51 18.65 -8.80
N GLY A 109 -1.27 17.56 -8.68
CA GLY A 109 -1.72 17.05 -7.38
C GLY A 109 -0.53 16.70 -6.46
N GLY A 110 -0.82 16.12 -5.31
CA GLY A 110 0.20 15.71 -4.36
C GLY A 110 -0.39 15.14 -3.09
N VAL A 111 0.47 14.52 -2.27
CA VAL A 111 0.07 13.92 -0.98
C VAL A 111 0.72 14.69 0.16
N LEU A 112 -0.11 15.19 1.07
CA LEU A 112 0.34 15.99 2.20
C LEU A 112 0.93 15.06 3.24
N VAL A 113 2.15 15.35 3.66
CA VAL A 113 2.73 14.72 4.84
C VAL A 113 2.13 15.39 6.08
N THR A 114 1.25 14.67 6.76
CA THR A 114 0.57 15.17 7.97
C THR A 114 1.19 14.67 9.27
N GLU A 115 2.00 13.62 9.18
CA GLU A 115 2.77 13.10 10.30
C GLU A 115 4.04 12.44 9.75
N VAL A 116 5.14 12.64 10.47
CA VAL A 116 6.39 11.93 10.26
C VAL A 116 6.75 11.28 11.59
N GLU A 117 6.88 9.96 11.58
CA GLU A 117 7.20 9.23 12.79
C GLU A 117 8.68 9.40 13.14
N LYS A 118 8.95 9.54 14.44
CA LYS A 118 10.30 9.65 14.96
C LYS A 118 11.09 8.36 14.71
N ASP A 119 12.38 8.51 14.38
CA ASP A 119 13.33 7.46 14.06
C ASP A 119 12.90 6.60 12.84
N SER A 120 11.91 7.08 12.07
CA SER A 120 11.39 6.39 10.90
C SER A 120 12.27 6.60 9.66
N PRO A 121 12.15 5.74 8.63
CA PRO A 121 12.87 5.96 7.39
C PRO A 121 12.58 7.29 6.70
N ALA A 122 11.37 7.84 6.85
CA ALA A 122 11.03 9.13 6.29
C ALA A 122 11.71 10.30 7.02
N GLU A 123 11.75 10.28 8.35
CA GLU A 123 12.49 11.28 9.13
C GLU A 123 13.98 11.23 8.78
N LEU A 124 14.56 10.03 8.72
CA LEU A 124 15.97 9.82 8.33
C LEU A 124 16.27 10.25 6.90
N ALA A 125 15.27 10.24 6.00
CA ALA A 125 15.38 10.76 4.64
C ALA A 125 15.18 12.29 4.56
N GLY A 126 14.95 12.96 5.70
CA GLY A 126 14.75 14.40 5.80
C GLY A 126 13.36 14.87 5.39
N ILE A 127 12.37 13.96 5.29
CA ILE A 127 10.96 14.31 5.04
C ILE A 127 10.38 14.90 6.33
N ALA A 128 9.62 15.98 6.21
CA ALA A 128 9.07 16.72 7.32
C ALA A 128 7.55 16.92 7.19
N LEU A 129 6.93 17.27 8.32
CA LEU A 129 5.54 17.73 8.35
C LEU A 129 5.31 18.86 7.34
N ALA A 130 4.17 18.83 6.66
CA ALA A 130 3.75 19.77 5.63
C ALA A 130 4.55 19.74 4.32
N ASP A 131 5.49 18.80 4.16
CA ASP A 131 5.99 18.47 2.83
C ASP A 131 4.84 17.90 1.97
N VAL A 132 4.92 18.12 0.66
CA VAL A 132 3.99 17.51 -0.30
C VAL A 132 4.77 16.55 -1.20
N ILE A 133 4.39 15.27 -1.19
CA ILE A 133 4.93 14.26 -2.10
C ILE A 133 4.31 14.50 -3.48
N LEU A 134 5.16 14.76 -4.48
CA LEU A 134 4.77 15.01 -5.87
C LEU A 134 4.94 13.76 -6.73
N ALA A 135 6.02 13.01 -6.54
CA ALA A 135 6.32 11.83 -7.34
C ALA A 135 7.15 10.77 -6.58
N MET A 136 6.99 9.52 -6.98
CA MET A 136 7.74 8.35 -6.48
C MET A 136 8.39 7.63 -7.67
N ASP A 137 9.72 7.57 -7.72
CA ASP A 137 10.50 7.04 -8.85
C ASP A 137 10.07 7.62 -10.22
N GLY A 138 9.74 8.92 -10.23
CA GLY A 138 9.29 9.67 -11.41
C GLY A 138 7.82 9.45 -11.77
N ILE A 139 7.06 8.69 -10.98
CA ILE A 139 5.62 8.52 -11.16
C ILE A 139 4.90 9.55 -10.30
N ALA A 140 4.15 10.46 -10.93
CA ALA A 140 3.36 11.47 -10.23
C ALA A 140 2.31 10.81 -9.33
N VAL A 141 2.19 11.33 -8.10
CA VAL A 141 1.26 10.85 -7.07
C VAL A 141 0.24 11.94 -6.78
N GLU A 142 -1.04 11.64 -7.00
CA GLU A 142 -2.08 12.67 -6.90
C GLU A 142 -3.01 12.50 -5.71
N SER A 143 -2.97 11.34 -5.04
CA SER A 143 -3.80 11.07 -3.85
C SER A 143 -3.13 10.11 -2.85
N PRO A 144 -3.55 10.11 -1.57
CA PRO A 144 -3.12 9.13 -0.58
C PRO A 144 -3.36 7.69 -1.01
N HIS A 145 -4.48 7.41 -1.68
CA HIS A 145 -4.77 6.08 -2.20
C HIS A 145 -3.71 5.65 -3.22
N GLU A 146 -3.35 6.52 -4.16
CA GLU A 146 -2.28 6.22 -5.13
C GLU A 146 -0.92 6.04 -4.46
N TYR A 147 -0.60 6.87 -3.48
CA TYR A 147 0.61 6.70 -2.67
C TYR A 147 0.66 5.30 -2.04
N LEU A 148 -0.43 4.87 -1.39
CA LEU A 148 -0.50 3.55 -0.76
C LEU A 148 -0.36 2.41 -1.78
N GLN A 149 -1.02 2.51 -2.93
CA GLN A 149 -0.91 1.52 -4.01
C GLN A 149 0.50 1.44 -4.59
N LEU A 150 1.16 2.59 -4.82
CA LEU A 150 2.55 2.62 -5.28
C LEU A 150 3.49 2.02 -4.23
N MET A 151 3.31 2.36 -2.95
CA MET A 151 4.11 1.82 -1.85
C MET A 151 4.06 0.29 -1.77
N ARG A 152 2.94 -0.35 -2.11
CA ARG A 152 2.80 -1.81 -2.16
C ARG A 152 3.74 -2.48 -3.18
N SER A 153 4.24 -1.74 -4.16
CA SER A 153 5.16 -2.25 -5.17
C SER A 153 6.61 -2.33 -4.68
N TYR A 154 6.95 -1.65 -3.57
CA TYR A 154 8.31 -1.57 -3.05
C TYR A 154 8.51 -2.53 -1.86
N PRO A 155 9.46 -3.48 -1.93
CA PRO A 155 9.72 -4.39 -0.82
C PRO A 155 10.51 -3.70 0.31
N PRO A 156 10.36 -4.16 1.56
CA PRO A 156 11.30 -3.82 2.62
C PRO A 156 12.75 -4.07 2.20
N GLY A 157 13.60 -3.07 2.38
CA GLY A 157 15.00 -3.05 1.97
C GLY A 157 15.27 -2.32 0.65
N SER A 158 14.25 -2.01 -0.15
CA SER A 158 14.43 -1.20 -1.36
C SER A 158 14.70 0.27 -1.04
N ARG A 159 15.13 0.99 -2.07
CA ARG A 159 15.27 2.45 -2.06
C ARG A 159 14.30 3.01 -3.09
N LEU A 160 13.68 4.13 -2.76
CA LEU A 160 12.70 4.82 -3.57
C LEU A 160 13.12 6.29 -3.66
N LYS A 161 13.18 6.85 -4.87
CA LYS A 161 13.34 8.31 -5.03
C LYS A 161 12.00 8.97 -4.84
N VAL A 162 11.96 10.04 -4.05
CA VAL A 162 10.74 10.81 -3.77
C VAL A 162 11.00 12.27 -4.10
N GLN A 163 10.19 12.82 -5.00
CA GLN A 163 10.16 14.25 -5.29
C GLN A 163 9.16 14.91 -4.34
N LEU A 164 9.61 15.95 -3.65
CA LEU A 164 8.87 16.64 -2.60
C LEU A 164 8.83 18.14 -2.90
N LEU A 165 7.80 18.79 -2.37
CA LEU A 165 7.69 20.24 -2.29
C LEU A 165 7.68 20.65 -0.81
N ARG A 166 8.60 21.52 -0.41
CA ARG A 166 8.62 22.16 0.91
C ARG A 166 8.48 23.67 0.74
N GLY A 167 7.32 24.20 1.14
CA GLY A 167 6.96 25.59 0.88
C GLY A 167 6.93 25.88 -0.62
N ALA A 168 7.98 26.51 -1.15
CA ALA A 168 8.12 26.83 -2.57
C ALA A 168 9.23 26.07 -3.29
N GLU A 169 10.04 25.30 -2.57
CA GLU A 169 11.21 24.61 -3.10
C GLU A 169 10.89 23.14 -3.37
N GLU A 170 11.22 22.68 -4.58
CA GLU A 170 11.21 21.26 -4.92
C GLU A 170 12.56 20.63 -4.67
N PHE A 171 12.56 19.44 -4.09
CA PHE A 171 13.78 18.67 -3.87
C PHE A 171 13.49 17.16 -4.01
N GLU A 172 14.55 16.39 -4.23
CA GLU A 172 14.49 14.92 -4.28
C GLU A 172 15.23 14.33 -3.08
N THR A 173 14.64 13.31 -2.46
CA THR A 173 15.32 12.48 -1.46
C THR A 173 15.21 11.01 -1.81
N THR A 174 16.07 10.19 -1.21
CA THR A 174 16.01 8.73 -1.31
C THR A 174 15.43 8.15 -0.03
N LEU A 175 14.23 7.61 -0.11
CA LEU A 175 13.53 6.93 0.97
C LEU A 175 13.91 5.45 1.00
N LYS A 176 14.40 4.96 2.15
CA LYS A 176 14.68 3.54 2.35
C LYS A 176 13.42 2.85 2.89
N ILE A 177 12.92 1.87 2.16
CA ILE A 177 11.74 1.13 2.62
C ILE A 177 12.16 0.16 3.71
N ALA A 178 11.47 0.19 4.86
CA ALA A 178 11.74 -0.69 5.98
C ALA A 178 10.63 -1.73 6.16
N ARG A 179 10.89 -2.69 7.05
CA ARG A 179 9.84 -3.56 7.58
C ARG A 179 9.09 -2.78 8.65
N ILE A 180 7.81 -3.13 8.83
CA ILE A 180 7.04 -2.66 9.99
C ILE A 180 7.79 -3.07 11.26
N PRO A 181 8.13 -2.12 12.17
CA PRO A 181 8.76 -2.44 13.44
C PRO A 181 7.87 -3.33 14.31
N GLU A 182 8.47 -4.12 15.19
CA GLU A 182 7.71 -4.90 16.18
C GLU A 182 6.93 -3.97 17.11
N GLY A 183 5.69 -4.34 17.45
CA GLY A 183 4.80 -3.53 18.31
C GLY A 183 4.14 -2.33 17.60
N TYR A 184 4.67 -1.89 16.46
CA TYR A 184 4.16 -0.72 15.72
C TYR A 184 2.66 -0.74 15.46
N LEU A 185 2.11 -1.89 15.08
CA LEU A 185 0.69 -2.00 14.73
C LEU A 185 -0.23 -1.80 15.93
N ASN A 186 0.24 -2.09 17.15
CA ASN A 186 -0.51 -1.80 18.35
C ASN A 186 -0.52 -0.29 18.65
N ASP A 187 0.62 0.38 18.46
CA ASP A 187 0.72 1.84 18.58
C ASP A 187 -0.08 2.56 17.50
N TYR A 188 -0.11 2.01 16.28
CA TYR A 188 -0.96 2.47 15.20
C TYR A 188 -2.45 2.37 15.58
N CYS A 189 -2.91 1.24 16.11
CA CYS A 189 -4.29 1.11 16.60
C CYS A 189 -4.61 2.12 17.71
N ARG A 190 -3.68 2.34 18.63
CA ARG A 190 -3.87 3.31 19.72
C ARG A 190 -4.08 4.72 19.18
N ARG A 191 -3.26 5.15 18.21
CA ARG A 191 -3.33 6.48 17.60
C ARG A 191 -4.54 6.64 16.68
N MET A 192 -4.74 5.69 15.76
CA MET A 192 -5.72 5.81 14.68
C MET A 192 -7.12 5.41 15.09
N PHE A 193 -7.26 4.39 15.93
CA PHE A 193 -8.55 3.83 16.31
C PHE A 193 -8.89 4.08 17.78
N GLY A 194 -7.90 4.30 18.63
CA GLY A 194 -8.10 4.56 20.05
C GLY A 194 -8.11 3.32 20.93
N PHE A 195 -7.52 2.21 20.49
CA PHE A 195 -7.41 1.01 21.31
C PHE A 195 -6.09 0.27 21.10
N THR A 196 -5.70 -0.55 22.08
CA THR A 196 -4.62 -1.54 21.92
C THR A 196 -5.18 -2.95 22.12
N VAL A 197 -4.44 -3.95 21.65
CA VAL A 197 -4.75 -5.36 21.84
C VAL A 197 -3.65 -6.11 22.58
N ARG A 198 -4.04 -7.19 23.26
CA ARG A 198 -3.13 -8.18 23.83
C ARG A 198 -3.63 -9.59 23.56
N SER A 199 -2.72 -10.55 23.50
CA SER A 199 -3.09 -11.97 23.46
C SER A 199 -3.43 -12.46 24.88
N ASP A 200 -4.45 -13.31 25.00
CA ASP A 200 -4.90 -13.91 26.26
C ASP A 200 -5.45 -15.32 26.02
N GLY A 201 -4.71 -16.36 26.42
CA GLY A 201 -5.18 -17.76 26.34
C GLY A 201 -5.67 -18.21 24.95
N GLY A 202 -5.09 -17.69 23.86
CA GLY A 202 -5.52 -17.98 22.48
C GLY A 202 -6.65 -17.10 21.94
N SER A 203 -7.07 -16.08 22.70
CA SER A 203 -7.94 -15.00 22.24
C SER A 203 -7.14 -13.69 22.10
N LEU A 204 -7.66 -12.77 21.29
CA LEU A 204 -7.14 -11.41 21.17
C LEU A 204 -8.10 -10.44 21.84
N LEU A 205 -7.65 -9.77 22.89
CA LEU A 205 -8.48 -8.87 23.70
C LEU A 205 -8.09 -7.42 23.48
N ILE A 206 -9.07 -6.53 23.51
CA ILE A 206 -8.85 -5.10 23.70
C ILE A 206 -8.25 -4.90 25.09
N ASP A 207 -7.05 -4.32 25.16
CA ASP A 207 -6.33 -4.11 26.41
C ASP A 207 -6.48 -2.69 26.96
N GLU A 208 -6.37 -1.69 26.11
CA GLU A 208 -6.55 -0.29 26.45
C GLU A 208 -7.56 0.34 25.50
N ILE A 209 -8.31 1.31 26.02
CA ILE A 209 -9.13 2.22 25.23
C ILE A 209 -8.75 3.64 25.61
N VAL A 210 -8.40 4.42 24.61
CA VAL A 210 -8.06 5.83 24.76
C VAL A 210 -9.35 6.60 24.99
N PRO A 211 -9.49 7.37 26.09
CA PRO A 211 -10.68 8.17 26.33
C PRO A 211 -10.92 9.20 25.20
N ARG A 212 -12.17 9.42 24.82
CA ARG A 212 -12.59 10.37 23.75
C ARG A 212 -11.99 10.04 22.37
N SER A 213 -11.77 8.76 22.09
CA SER A 213 -11.34 8.26 20.79
C SER A 213 -12.50 7.61 20.04
N GLY A 214 -12.33 7.34 18.74
CA GLY A 214 -13.33 6.61 17.95
C GLY A 214 -13.73 5.27 18.58
N ALA A 215 -12.76 4.50 19.10
CA ALA A 215 -13.02 3.29 19.87
C ALA A 215 -13.96 3.50 21.07
N ALA A 216 -13.73 4.58 21.84
CA ALA A 216 -14.56 4.89 22.99
C ALA A 216 -15.98 5.33 22.56
N GLU A 217 -16.10 6.09 21.47
CA GLU A 217 -17.37 6.59 20.95
C GLU A 217 -18.26 5.47 20.40
N VAL A 218 -17.68 4.48 19.71
CA VAL A 218 -18.41 3.30 19.24
C VAL A 218 -18.68 2.27 20.35
N GLY A 219 -18.27 2.56 21.58
CA GLY A 219 -18.57 1.74 22.75
C GLY A 219 -17.78 0.44 22.82
N LEU A 220 -16.52 0.43 22.36
CA LEU A 220 -15.57 -0.63 22.70
C LEU A 220 -15.28 -0.61 24.21
N PHE A 221 -15.01 -1.78 24.80
CA PHE A 221 -14.58 -1.89 26.20
C PHE A 221 -13.34 -2.78 26.35
N LYS A 222 -12.52 -2.47 27.36
CA LYS A 222 -11.40 -3.33 27.76
C LYS A 222 -11.93 -4.75 28.04
N GLY A 223 -11.27 -5.76 27.48
CA GLY A 223 -11.65 -7.17 27.59
C GLY A 223 -12.56 -7.66 26.47
N ASP A 224 -13.06 -6.79 25.60
CA ASP A 224 -13.74 -7.23 24.38
C ASP A 224 -12.78 -8.04 23.50
N ARG A 225 -13.31 -9.05 22.81
CA ARG A 225 -12.54 -9.94 21.91
C ARG A 225 -12.56 -9.43 20.49
N VAL A 226 -11.40 -9.23 19.88
CA VAL A 226 -11.30 -8.97 18.45
C VAL A 226 -11.30 -10.32 17.72
N LEU A 227 -12.30 -10.53 16.87
CA LEU A 227 -12.52 -11.79 16.16
C LEU A 227 -12.11 -11.69 14.69
N GLU A 228 -12.35 -10.54 14.05
CA GLU A 228 -11.99 -10.31 12.64
C GLU A 228 -11.50 -8.89 12.39
N VAL A 229 -10.61 -8.74 11.41
CA VAL A 229 -10.16 -7.46 10.84
C VAL A 229 -10.40 -7.53 9.33
N ALA A 230 -11.22 -6.63 8.79
CA ALA A 230 -11.63 -6.61 7.38
C ALA A 230 -12.10 -8.01 6.87
N GLY A 231 -12.88 -8.72 7.70
CA GLY A 231 -13.39 -10.07 7.40
C GLY A 231 -12.37 -11.20 7.53
N ILE A 232 -11.12 -10.91 7.92
CA ILE A 232 -10.08 -11.92 8.19
C ILE A 232 -10.13 -12.29 9.66
N LYS A 233 -10.32 -13.57 9.96
CA LYS A 233 -10.31 -14.09 11.34
C LYS A 233 -8.96 -13.93 12.02
N VAL A 234 -9.00 -13.46 13.26
CA VAL A 234 -7.83 -13.23 14.11
C VAL A 234 -8.05 -13.85 15.48
N ALA A 235 -7.01 -14.49 16.02
CA ALA A 235 -7.04 -15.11 17.35
C ALA A 235 -5.79 -14.76 18.19
N THR A 236 -4.73 -14.30 17.52
CA THR A 236 -3.44 -13.97 18.14
C THR A 236 -2.96 -12.62 17.64
N LEU A 237 -2.01 -12.02 18.36
CA LEU A 237 -1.36 -10.78 17.93
C LEU A 237 -0.74 -10.94 16.53
N LYS A 238 -0.08 -12.07 16.25
CA LYS A 238 0.51 -12.35 14.94
C LYS A 238 -0.51 -12.38 13.81
N THR A 239 -1.68 -13.00 14.01
CA THR A 239 -2.75 -13.02 12.99
C THR A 239 -3.39 -11.66 12.80
N PHE A 240 -3.51 -10.88 13.89
CA PHE A 240 -4.01 -9.52 13.85
C PHE A 240 -3.09 -8.59 13.08
N GLU A 241 -1.80 -8.62 13.40
CA GLU A 241 -0.78 -7.87 12.67
C GLU A 241 -0.76 -8.24 11.19
N ALA A 242 -0.89 -9.54 10.86
CA ALA A 242 -0.94 -10.00 9.48
C ALA A 242 -2.16 -9.47 8.71
N ALA A 243 -3.31 -9.36 9.38
CA ALA A 243 -4.55 -8.87 8.78
C ALA A 243 -4.57 -7.33 8.67
N LEU A 244 -3.99 -6.63 9.65
CA LEU A 244 -4.00 -5.16 9.69
C LEU A 244 -2.88 -4.52 8.86
N ALA A 245 -1.70 -5.13 8.79
CA ALA A 245 -0.54 -4.54 8.11
C ALA A 245 -0.79 -4.11 6.65
N PRO A 246 -1.54 -4.88 5.81
CA PRO A 246 -1.86 -4.47 4.44
C PRO A 246 -2.82 -3.28 4.33
N LEU A 247 -3.52 -2.96 5.44
CA LEU A 247 -4.53 -1.92 5.56
C LEU A 247 -3.98 -0.63 6.18
N LEU A 248 -2.67 -0.51 6.39
CA LEU A 248 -2.08 0.72 6.90
C LEU A 248 -2.41 1.91 5.99
N GLY A 249 -3.01 2.95 6.57
CA GLY A 249 -3.51 4.12 5.84
C GLY A 249 -4.82 3.91 5.07
N GLU A 250 -5.32 2.67 4.97
CA GLU A 250 -6.63 2.35 4.38
C GLU A 250 -7.69 2.50 5.48
N ILE A 251 -8.45 3.58 5.44
CA ILE A 251 -9.49 3.89 6.42
C ILE A 251 -10.82 4.19 5.72
N PRO A 252 -11.97 3.84 6.33
CA PRO A 252 -12.12 3.14 7.61
C PRO A 252 -11.78 1.63 7.52
N VAL A 253 -11.47 1.02 8.66
CA VAL A 253 -11.27 -0.44 8.80
C VAL A 253 -12.42 -1.05 9.59
N THR A 254 -13.02 -2.12 9.05
CA THR A 254 -14.06 -2.89 9.73
C THR A 254 -13.46 -3.93 10.68
N PHE A 255 -13.99 -4.03 11.89
CA PHE A 255 -13.64 -5.05 12.89
C PHE A 255 -14.89 -5.82 13.33
N LEU A 256 -14.76 -7.13 13.51
CA LEU A 256 -15.76 -7.92 14.25
C LEU A 256 -15.25 -8.08 15.68
N VAL A 257 -16.02 -7.59 16.64
CA VAL A 257 -15.69 -7.62 18.07
C VAL A 257 -16.77 -8.36 18.84
N ALA A 258 -16.42 -9.01 19.94
CA ALA A 258 -17.38 -9.71 20.80
C ALA A 258 -17.24 -9.35 22.27
N ARG A 259 -18.38 -9.09 22.91
CA ARG A 259 -18.53 -8.91 24.37
C ARG A 259 -19.39 -10.03 24.93
N GLY A 260 -18.81 -10.86 25.78
CA GLY A 260 -19.47 -12.11 26.20
C GLY A 260 -19.81 -12.96 24.97
N ASN A 261 -21.09 -13.30 24.80
CA ASN A 261 -21.59 -14.13 23.70
C ASN A 261 -22.14 -13.33 22.50
N HIS A 262 -22.07 -12.00 22.53
CA HIS A 262 -22.60 -11.14 21.46
C HIS A 262 -21.45 -10.59 20.61
N GLY A 263 -21.53 -10.79 19.29
CA GLY A 263 -20.61 -10.20 18.31
C GLY A 263 -21.26 -9.00 17.61
N TYR A 264 -20.48 -7.96 17.31
CA TYR A 264 -20.92 -6.77 16.61
C TYR A 264 -19.80 -6.22 15.73
N TYR A 265 -20.18 -5.65 14.58
CA TYR A 265 -19.25 -4.97 13.68
C TYR A 265 -19.08 -3.52 14.07
N ILE A 266 -17.86 -3.02 13.94
CA ILE A 266 -17.51 -1.59 14.06
C ILE A 266 -16.63 -1.19 12.90
N GLU A 267 -16.67 0.09 12.52
CA GLU A 267 -15.76 0.68 11.55
C GLU A 267 -15.02 1.83 12.22
N LEU A 268 -13.69 1.85 12.09
CA LEU A 268 -12.83 2.84 12.74
C LEU A 268 -11.71 3.32 11.80
N PRO A 269 -11.31 4.60 11.88
CA PRO A 269 -12.06 5.71 12.50
C PRO A 269 -13.37 5.99 11.73
N GLN A 270 -14.36 6.63 12.38
CA GLN A 270 -15.57 7.13 11.71
C GLN A 270 -15.33 8.47 11.02
#